data_AF-A0A841JXU8-F1
#
_entry.id   AF-A0A841JXU8-F1
#
_cell.length_a   1.000
_cell.length_b   1.000
_cell.length_c   1.000
_cell.angle_alpha   90.00
_cell.angle_beta   90.00
_cell.angle_gamma   90.00
#
_symmetry.space_group_name_H-M   'P 1'
#
loop_
_entity.id
_entity.type
_entity.pdbx_description
1 polymer ?
#
loop_
_entity_poly.entity_id
_entity_poly.type
_entity_poly.pdbx_seq_one_letter_code
_entity_poly.pdbx_strand_id
1 'polypeptide(L)'
;MISLRRLLSSAFAVAVIVSFSSMYAQVPGLEDKLEAQYTITKATANRDDIVTAGSVLVLKKDGLLMYTTTTSVPPTSTYKDGKISQGFFGLSACKWCKKIPGNSTPNVDNRTFVTGEKFWVTKIYLKDDGVYFELFSDPISDVRYYGLLKFPFPKGTTPTVDQMVSTVSEALKVQPADDSGGDSKTAAAAPADKAAPAAQAAAPAPVAAAMAPIAPPPPPVDAPPAQPKTIAIGQSKDQVVAIFGQPTRIANLGSKEIDYYPDMKVTFVKGKVSDVQ
;
A
#
# COMPACT_ATOMS: atom_id res chain seq x y z
N MET A 1 56.78 -4.58 60.19
CA MET A 1 55.49 -4.96 60.80
C MET A 1 54.55 -3.77 60.60
N ILE A 2 53.38 -3.95 59.97
CA ILE A 2 52.06 -4.10 60.61
C ILE A 2 51.70 -2.82 61.43
N SER A 3 50.61 -2.08 61.16
CA SER A 3 49.36 -2.49 60.49
C SER A 3 48.66 -1.41 59.64
N LEU A 4 47.77 -1.90 58.79
CA LEU A 4 46.74 -1.18 58.04
C LEU A 4 45.74 -0.47 58.99
N ARG A 5 45.32 0.75 58.66
CA ARG A 5 44.05 1.33 59.16
C ARG A 5 43.25 1.90 58.00
N ARG A 6 41.99 1.44 57.87
CA ARG A 6 41.00 1.97 56.94
C ARG A 6 40.35 3.22 57.54
N LEU A 7 40.04 4.20 56.70
CA LEU A 7 38.96 5.16 56.92
C LEU A 7 38.10 5.17 55.65
N LEU A 8 36.78 5.25 55.82
CA LEU A 8 35.81 5.24 54.73
C LEU A 8 35.57 6.67 54.25
N SER A 9 35.43 6.85 52.93
CA SER A 9 34.79 8.02 52.32
C SER A 9 33.83 7.55 51.26
N SER A 10 32.53 7.81 51.46
CA SER A 10 31.47 7.43 50.52
C SER A 10 31.42 8.39 49.33
N ALA A 11 31.37 7.84 48.12
CA ALA A 11 31.07 8.59 46.89
C ALA A 11 30.33 7.69 45.87
N PHE A 12 29.19 7.12 46.28
CA PHE A 12 28.38 6.28 45.39
C PHE A 12 27.53 7.16 44.46
N ALA A 13 28.17 7.69 43.42
CA ALA A 13 27.56 8.58 42.44
C ALA A 13 26.60 7.80 41.53
N VAL A 14 25.33 7.67 41.94
CA VAL A 14 24.27 7.09 41.09
C VAL A 14 23.89 8.09 40.00
N ALA A 15 24.62 8.04 38.88
CA ALA A 15 24.24 8.72 37.65
C ALA A 15 23.01 8.03 37.05
N VAL A 16 21.82 8.39 37.50
CA VAL A 16 20.55 7.93 36.89
C VAL A 16 20.38 8.64 35.55
N ILE A 17 21.01 8.08 34.51
CA ILE A 17 20.78 8.50 33.13
C ILE A 17 19.39 7.99 32.73
N VAL A 18 18.36 8.79 33.03
CA VAL A 18 17.01 8.58 32.47
C VAL A 18 17.06 8.98 31.01
N SER A 19 17.54 8.06 30.17
CA SER A 19 17.46 8.17 28.72
C SER A 19 15.98 8.14 28.30
N PHE A 20 15.35 9.31 28.29
CA PHE A 20 14.13 9.57 27.52
C PHE A 20 14.49 9.55 26.02
N SER A 21 14.87 8.37 25.55
CA SER A 21 14.78 8.01 24.15
C SER A 21 13.30 8.15 23.79
N SER A 22 12.96 9.24 23.09
CA SER A 22 11.62 9.44 22.52
C SER A 22 11.40 8.36 21.47
N MET A 23 10.91 7.21 21.93
CA MET A 23 10.66 6.04 21.12
C MET A 23 9.43 6.34 20.26
N TYR A 24 9.68 6.96 19.10
CA TYR A 24 8.69 7.11 18.04
C TYR A 24 8.00 5.75 17.85
N ALA A 25 6.67 5.75 17.89
CA ALA A 25 5.87 4.53 17.88
C ALA A 25 5.81 3.90 16.47
N GLN A 26 6.97 3.57 15.91
CA GLN A 26 7.08 2.71 14.75
C GLN A 26 6.58 1.32 15.15
N VAL A 27 5.43 0.91 14.61
CA VAL A 27 4.84 -0.41 14.81
C VAL A 27 5.18 -1.25 13.56
N PRO A 28 6.21 -2.12 13.59
CA PRO A 28 6.67 -2.81 12.39
C PRO A 28 5.57 -3.72 11.83
N GLY A 29 5.40 -3.73 10.51
CA GLY A 29 4.38 -4.53 9.82
C GLY A 29 2.93 -4.06 10.00
N LEU A 30 2.64 -3.00 10.78
CA LEU A 30 1.28 -2.48 10.91
C LEU A 30 0.72 -1.95 9.59
N GLU A 31 1.52 -1.20 8.84
CA GLU A 31 1.09 -0.66 7.54
C GLU A 31 0.75 -1.79 6.56
N ASP A 32 1.62 -2.81 6.47
CA ASP A 32 1.45 -3.95 5.57
C ASP A 32 0.29 -4.86 5.99
N LYS A 33 0.05 -5.01 7.31
CA LYS A 33 -1.11 -5.71 7.87
C LYS A 33 -2.42 -5.01 7.51
N LEU A 34 -2.43 -3.67 7.49
CA LEU A 34 -3.59 -2.87 7.10
C LEU A 34 -3.80 -2.89 5.59
N GLU A 35 -2.75 -2.75 4.78
CA GLU A 35 -2.83 -2.88 3.31
C GLU A 35 -3.31 -4.28 2.87
N ALA A 36 -2.95 -5.33 3.62
CA ALA A 36 -3.45 -6.69 3.42
C ALA A 36 -4.91 -6.91 3.87
N GLN A 37 -5.48 -6.02 4.68
CA GLN A 37 -6.88 -6.05 5.14
C GLN A 37 -7.78 -5.10 4.33
N TYR A 38 -7.19 -4.04 3.77
CA TYR A 38 -7.87 -2.94 3.09
C TYR A 38 -7.15 -2.65 1.77
N THR A 39 -7.50 -3.40 0.72
CA THR A 39 -6.87 -3.32 -0.60
C THR A 39 -6.90 -1.90 -1.13
N ILE A 40 -5.74 -1.34 -1.46
CA ILE A 40 -5.62 0.05 -1.93
C ILE A 40 -6.25 0.22 -3.33
N THR A 41 -7.09 1.24 -3.46
CA THR A 41 -7.75 1.65 -4.70
C THR A 41 -6.86 2.63 -5.46
N LYS A 42 -6.63 2.38 -6.75
CA LYS A 42 -5.88 3.28 -7.62
C LYS A 42 -6.84 4.25 -8.29
N ALA A 43 -6.91 5.48 -7.80
CA ALA A 43 -7.56 6.59 -8.49
C ALA A 43 -6.69 7.14 -9.64
N THR A 44 -7.28 7.96 -10.51
CA THR A 44 -6.54 8.84 -11.43
C THR A 44 -5.73 9.89 -10.65
N ALA A 45 -4.71 10.48 -11.29
CA ALA A 45 -3.81 11.43 -10.63
C ALA A 45 -4.52 12.71 -10.12
N ASN A 46 -5.60 13.10 -10.82
CA ASN A 46 -6.51 14.20 -10.51
C ASN A 46 -7.73 13.78 -9.67
N ARG A 47 -7.87 12.49 -9.32
CA ARG A 47 -8.98 11.94 -8.52
C ARG A 47 -10.38 12.25 -9.08
N ASP A 48 -10.53 12.17 -10.40
CA ASP A 48 -11.84 12.18 -11.08
C ASP A 48 -12.42 10.77 -11.28
N ASP A 49 -11.59 9.72 -11.34
CA ASP A 49 -12.05 8.35 -11.59
C ASP A 49 -11.15 7.25 -10.97
N ILE A 50 -11.57 5.98 -11.09
CA ILE A 50 -10.91 4.78 -10.55
C ILE A 50 -10.27 3.96 -11.66
N VAL A 51 -8.94 3.88 -11.64
CA VAL A 51 -8.12 3.06 -12.55
C VAL A 51 -8.04 1.60 -12.09
N THR A 52 -8.15 1.34 -10.78
CA THR A 52 -8.18 -0.02 -10.22
C THR A 52 -8.96 -0.03 -8.91
N ALA A 53 -10.09 -0.74 -8.88
CA ALA A 53 -10.92 -0.89 -7.69
C ALA A 53 -10.18 -1.64 -6.57
N GLY A 54 -10.21 -1.10 -5.36
CA GLY A 54 -9.71 -1.74 -4.14
C GLY A 54 -10.86 -2.13 -3.20
N SER A 55 -10.65 -2.02 -1.89
CA SER A 55 -11.70 -2.22 -0.89
C SER A 55 -12.63 -1.00 -0.82
N VAL A 56 -13.92 -1.22 -1.09
CA VAL A 56 -14.99 -0.32 -0.61
C VAL A 56 -15.13 -0.48 0.89
N LEU A 57 -15.08 0.63 1.62
CA LEU A 57 -15.22 0.70 3.06
C LEU A 57 -16.56 1.35 3.42
N VAL A 58 -17.25 0.77 4.40
CA VAL A 58 -18.46 1.28 5.02
C VAL A 58 -18.10 1.98 6.33
N LEU A 59 -18.59 3.20 6.50
CA LEU A 59 -18.39 4.01 7.70
C LEU A 59 -19.28 3.51 8.85
N LYS A 60 -18.70 3.35 10.05
CA LYS A 60 -19.42 2.93 11.28
C LYS A 60 -19.75 4.08 12.24
N LYS A 61 -19.30 5.31 11.92
CA LYS A 61 -19.23 6.44 12.85
C LYS A 61 -19.44 7.76 12.11
N ASP A 62 -20.36 8.58 12.57
CA ASP A 62 -20.65 9.87 11.94
C ASP A 62 -19.51 10.88 12.13
N GLY A 63 -19.37 11.81 11.19
CA GLY A 63 -18.53 13.02 11.34
C GLY A 63 -17.29 13.09 10.46
N LEU A 64 -17.11 12.15 9.53
CA LEU A 64 -15.97 12.12 8.60
C LEU A 64 -16.09 13.27 7.58
N LEU A 65 -15.29 14.32 7.74
CA LEU A 65 -15.23 15.42 6.78
C LEU A 65 -14.40 15.02 5.55
N MET A 66 -14.92 15.32 4.37
CA MET A 66 -14.21 15.29 3.09
C MET A 66 -14.42 16.59 2.31
N TYR A 67 -13.43 17.00 1.52
CA TYR A 67 -13.49 18.14 0.59
C TYR A 67 -13.59 17.63 -0.85
N THR A 68 -14.00 18.48 -1.80
CA THR A 68 -13.96 18.11 -3.22
C THR A 68 -12.54 17.79 -3.68
N THR A 69 -12.41 16.90 -4.65
CA THR A 69 -11.12 16.49 -5.24
C THR A 69 -10.40 17.62 -5.98
N THR A 70 -11.11 18.70 -6.32
CA THR A 70 -10.56 19.96 -6.82
C THR A 70 -9.75 20.74 -5.77
N THR A 71 -9.90 20.44 -4.49
CA THR A 71 -9.14 21.06 -3.40
C THR A 71 -7.76 20.42 -3.29
N SER A 72 -6.68 21.21 -3.19
CA SER A 72 -5.31 20.66 -3.17
C SER A 72 -4.88 20.03 -1.83
N VAL A 73 -5.60 20.32 -0.74
CA VAL A 73 -5.28 19.86 0.62
C VAL A 73 -6.53 19.21 1.24
N PRO A 74 -6.49 17.92 1.61
CA PRO A 74 -7.63 17.24 2.20
C PRO A 74 -7.86 17.66 3.66
N PRO A 75 -9.11 17.59 4.16
CA PRO A 75 -9.38 17.72 5.59
C PRO A 75 -8.85 16.50 6.33
N THR A 76 -8.46 16.66 7.59
CA THR A 76 -8.15 15.53 8.49
C THR A 76 -9.20 15.40 9.58
N SER A 77 -9.94 14.29 9.53
CA SER A 77 -10.76 13.81 10.62
C SER A 77 -9.95 12.85 11.50
N THR A 78 -10.22 12.80 12.80
CA THR A 78 -9.54 11.90 13.75
C THR A 78 -10.58 11.04 14.48
N TYR A 79 -10.44 9.71 14.39
CA TYR A 79 -11.19 8.77 15.22
C TYR A 79 -10.49 8.64 16.59
N LYS A 80 -11.23 8.83 17.68
CA LYS A 80 -10.76 8.58 19.04
C LYS A 80 -11.96 8.31 19.96
N ASP A 81 -11.77 7.45 20.96
CA ASP A 81 -12.74 7.21 22.04
C ASP A 81 -14.17 6.93 21.54
N GLY A 82 -14.31 6.10 20.50
CA GLY A 82 -15.61 5.73 19.94
C GLY A 82 -16.21 6.73 18.94
N LYS A 83 -15.55 7.85 18.63
CA LYS A 83 -16.10 8.99 17.87
C LYS A 83 -15.14 9.53 16.80
N ILE A 84 -15.67 9.98 15.65
CA ILE A 84 -14.90 10.80 14.69
C ILE A 84 -15.05 12.29 15.04
N SER A 85 -13.94 13.01 14.95
CA SER A 85 -13.83 14.44 15.23
C SER A 85 -13.13 15.15 14.08
N GLN A 86 -13.62 16.33 13.70
CA GLN A 86 -12.99 17.16 12.68
C GLN A 86 -11.86 17.96 13.33
N GLY A 87 -10.65 17.88 12.79
CA GLY A 87 -9.48 18.54 13.38
C GLY A 87 -9.58 20.07 13.32
N PHE A 88 -8.91 20.78 14.24
CA PHE A 88 -8.85 22.25 14.25
C PHE A 88 -8.27 22.85 12.95
N PHE A 89 -7.53 22.06 12.18
CA PHE A 89 -6.99 22.42 10.86
C PHE A 89 -7.98 22.27 9.69
N GLY A 90 -9.23 21.84 9.94
CA GLY A 90 -10.30 22.01 8.97
C GLY A 90 -10.60 23.50 8.81
N LEU A 91 -10.25 24.07 7.65
CA LEU A 91 -10.36 25.51 7.35
C LEU A 91 -11.74 26.11 7.67
N SER A 92 -12.79 25.31 7.50
CA SER A 92 -14.19 25.68 7.76
C SER A 92 -14.59 25.71 9.26
N ALA A 93 -13.86 25.02 10.14
CA ALA A 93 -14.26 24.77 11.53
C ALA A 93 -13.82 25.87 12.52
N CYS A 94 -12.76 26.62 12.19
CA CYS A 94 -12.21 27.64 13.08
C CYS A 94 -13.10 28.90 13.12
N LYS A 95 -14.14 28.91 13.97
CA LYS A 95 -15.01 30.09 14.21
C LYS A 95 -14.24 31.35 14.62
N TRP A 96 -13.06 31.22 15.23
CA TRP A 96 -12.18 32.33 15.59
C TRP A 96 -11.44 32.93 14.38
N CYS A 97 -11.06 32.10 13.40
CA CYS A 97 -10.33 32.50 12.20
C CYS A 97 -11.17 33.40 11.27
N LYS A 98 -12.50 33.41 11.40
CA LYS A 98 -13.40 34.41 10.78
C LYS A 98 -13.16 35.85 11.24
N LYS A 99 -12.29 36.11 12.24
CA LYS A 99 -11.90 37.45 12.69
C LYS A 99 -10.47 37.87 12.31
N ILE A 100 -9.76 37.09 11.50
CA ILE A 100 -8.41 37.46 11.02
C ILE A 100 -8.54 38.20 9.67
N PRO A 101 -8.20 39.50 9.57
CA PRO A 101 -8.21 40.22 8.29
C PRO A 101 -7.26 39.57 7.29
N GLY A 102 -7.70 39.39 6.05
CA GLY A 102 -6.92 38.71 5.00
C GLY A 102 -6.95 37.18 5.06
N ASN A 103 -7.44 36.55 6.13
CA ASN A 103 -7.67 35.10 6.16
C ASN A 103 -9.00 34.75 5.47
N SER A 104 -8.99 34.84 4.14
CA SER A 104 -10.03 34.26 3.30
C SER A 104 -10.01 32.73 3.49
N THR A 105 -10.88 32.20 4.35
CA THR A 105 -11.24 30.78 4.28
C THR A 105 -11.78 30.54 2.87
N PRO A 106 -11.15 29.72 2.03
CA PRO A 106 -11.73 29.42 0.73
C PRO A 106 -13.08 28.76 0.97
N ASN A 107 -14.08 29.06 0.15
CA ASN A 107 -15.35 28.34 0.22
C ASN A 107 -15.16 26.94 -0.37
N VAL A 108 -14.51 26.07 0.40
CA VAL A 108 -14.22 24.70 0.00
C VAL A 108 -15.51 23.89 0.10
N ASP A 109 -16.00 23.45 -1.04
CA ASP A 109 -17.13 22.53 -1.09
C ASP A 109 -16.78 21.24 -0.36
N ASN A 110 -17.65 20.84 0.56
CA ASN A 110 -17.35 19.81 1.55
C ASN A 110 -18.59 19.03 1.95
N ARG A 111 -18.39 17.76 2.32
CA ARG A 111 -19.42 16.87 2.83
C ARG A 111 -18.94 16.25 4.14
N THR A 112 -19.81 16.21 5.13
CA THR A 112 -19.60 15.38 6.33
C THR A 112 -20.34 14.07 6.13
N PHE A 113 -19.60 12.97 6.08
CA PHE A 113 -20.11 11.63 5.88
C PHE A 113 -20.62 11.01 7.20
N VAL A 114 -21.62 10.13 7.08
CA VAL A 114 -22.37 9.49 8.18
C VAL A 114 -22.31 7.97 8.11
N THR A 115 -22.70 7.33 9.22
CA THR A 115 -22.72 5.87 9.37
C THR A 115 -23.54 5.20 8.26
N GLY A 116 -22.96 4.17 7.64
CA GLY A 116 -23.55 3.44 6.51
C GLY A 116 -23.11 3.93 5.13
N GLU A 117 -22.56 5.15 5.01
CA GLU A 117 -22.01 5.61 3.73
C GLU A 117 -20.73 4.86 3.34
N LYS A 118 -20.47 4.82 2.03
CA LYS A 118 -19.41 4.04 1.38
C LYS A 118 -18.35 4.96 0.76
N PHE A 119 -17.10 4.52 0.78
CA PHE A 119 -15.98 5.16 0.08
C PHE A 119 -14.82 4.17 -0.12
N TRP A 120 -13.93 4.49 -1.04
CA TRP A 120 -12.71 3.76 -1.34
C TRP A 120 -11.56 4.21 -0.44
N VAL A 121 -10.59 3.32 -0.17
CA VAL A 121 -9.29 3.71 0.41
C VAL A 121 -8.26 3.85 -0.71
N THR A 122 -7.64 5.03 -0.84
CA THR A 122 -6.62 5.33 -1.88
C THR A 122 -5.20 5.29 -1.34
N LYS A 123 -5.02 5.36 -0.01
CA LYS A 123 -3.71 5.24 0.64
C LYS A 123 -3.86 4.87 2.11
N ILE A 124 -2.92 4.08 2.63
CA ILE A 124 -2.67 3.94 4.06
C ILE A 124 -1.23 4.40 4.30
N TYR A 125 -0.96 5.12 5.39
CA TYR A 125 0.40 5.45 5.81
C TYR A 125 0.49 5.74 7.30
N LEU A 126 1.65 5.49 7.90
CA LEU A 126 1.96 5.86 9.28
C LEU A 126 2.67 7.22 9.38
N LYS A 127 2.48 7.87 10.53
CA LYS A 127 3.30 8.99 11.04
C LYS A 127 3.63 8.74 12.51
N ASP A 128 4.42 9.63 13.10
CA ASP A 128 4.72 9.67 14.54
C ASP A 128 3.48 9.75 15.44
N ASP A 129 2.40 10.41 14.98
CA ASP A 129 1.19 10.62 15.77
C ASP A 129 0.03 9.64 15.48
N GLY A 130 0.16 8.72 14.50
CA GLY A 130 -0.84 7.70 14.20
C GLY A 130 -0.83 7.13 12.79
N VAL A 131 -1.84 6.29 12.52
CA VAL A 131 -2.17 5.74 11.19
C VAL A 131 -3.13 6.69 10.46
N TYR A 132 -2.92 6.88 9.17
CA TYR A 132 -3.77 7.69 8.29
C TYR A 132 -4.30 6.84 7.14
N PHE A 133 -5.60 6.98 6.87
CA PHE A 133 -6.25 6.50 5.66
C PHE A 133 -6.58 7.70 4.78
N GLU A 134 -6.13 7.72 3.52
CA GLU A 134 -6.73 8.58 2.48
C GLU A 134 -7.94 7.86 1.90
N LEU A 135 -9.08 8.56 1.92
CA LEU A 135 -10.40 8.05 1.59
C LEU A 135 -11.00 8.89 0.46
N PHE A 136 -11.75 8.25 -0.43
CA PHE A 136 -12.20 8.79 -1.71
C PHE A 136 -13.61 8.30 -2.05
N SER A 137 -14.54 9.20 -2.39
CA SER A 137 -15.93 8.84 -2.66
C SER A 137 -16.19 8.47 -4.12
N ASP A 138 -17.30 7.77 -4.34
CA ASP A 138 -17.98 7.79 -5.63
C ASP A 138 -18.61 9.18 -5.91
N PRO A 139 -19.00 9.49 -7.15
CA PRO A 139 -19.61 10.78 -7.48
C PRO A 139 -20.95 10.92 -6.76
N ILE A 140 -21.13 11.99 -5.99
CA ILE A 140 -22.37 12.33 -5.31
C ILE A 140 -22.87 13.63 -5.91
N SER A 141 -23.89 13.54 -6.77
CA SER A 141 -24.31 14.64 -7.67
C SER A 141 -23.13 15.15 -8.51
N ASP A 142 -22.48 14.22 -9.22
CA ASP A 142 -21.30 14.41 -10.08
C ASP A 142 -20.02 14.94 -9.38
N VAL A 143 -20.08 15.22 -8.07
CA VAL A 143 -18.94 15.68 -7.27
C VAL A 143 -18.32 14.50 -6.50
N ARG A 144 -17.02 14.23 -6.74
CA ARG A 144 -16.23 13.34 -5.88
C ARG A 144 -15.58 14.10 -4.73
N TYR A 145 -15.51 13.44 -3.57
CA TYR A 145 -14.94 13.96 -2.34
C TYR A 145 -13.75 13.11 -1.88
N TYR A 146 -12.80 13.71 -1.17
CA TYR A 146 -11.70 13.00 -0.54
C TYR A 146 -11.30 13.61 0.82
N GLY A 147 -10.67 12.79 1.67
CA GLY A 147 -10.28 13.21 3.01
C GLY A 147 -9.33 12.23 3.70
N LEU A 148 -8.77 12.66 4.83
CA LEU A 148 -7.93 11.84 5.68
C LEU A 148 -8.70 11.44 6.95
N LEU A 149 -8.69 10.15 7.29
CA LEU A 149 -9.11 9.64 8.60
C LEU A 149 -7.89 9.15 9.38
N LYS A 150 -7.60 9.80 10.51
CA LYS A 150 -6.50 9.46 11.41
C LYS A 150 -6.96 8.60 12.58
N PHE A 151 -6.19 7.57 12.87
CA PHE A 151 -6.25 6.74 14.08
C PHE A 151 -5.00 7.03 14.91
N PRO A 152 -5.09 7.88 15.96
CA PRO A 152 -3.93 8.35 16.69
C PRO A 152 -3.34 7.22 17.54
N PHE A 153 -2.02 7.18 17.68
CA PHE A 153 -1.40 6.24 18.62
C PHE A 153 -1.71 6.62 20.08
N PRO A 154 -1.80 5.63 21.01
CA PRO A 154 -1.90 5.89 22.43
C PRO A 154 -0.74 6.76 22.94
N LYS A 155 -1.03 7.68 23.86
CA LYS A 155 0.02 8.53 24.46
C LYS A 155 0.81 7.73 25.50
N GLY A 156 2.12 7.69 25.34
CA GLY A 156 3.04 7.08 26.30
C GLY A 156 3.26 5.57 26.16
N THR A 157 2.62 4.91 25.19
CA THR A 157 2.84 3.49 24.88
C THR A 157 2.87 3.27 23.36
N THR A 158 3.74 2.38 22.90
CA THR A 158 3.68 1.87 21.52
C THR A 158 2.51 0.88 21.43
N PRO A 159 1.52 1.09 20.54
CA PRO A 159 0.40 0.17 20.41
C PRO A 159 0.82 -1.10 19.68
N THR A 160 0.09 -2.20 19.90
CA THR A 160 0.28 -3.42 19.12
C THR A 160 -0.38 -3.31 17.74
N VAL A 161 0.04 -4.16 16.81
CA VAL A 161 -0.58 -4.26 15.48
C VAL A 161 -2.08 -4.54 15.60
N ASP A 162 -2.44 -5.55 16.42
CA ASP A 162 -3.84 -5.97 16.59
C ASP A 162 -4.70 -4.92 17.31
N GLN A 163 -4.11 -4.13 18.23
CA GLN A 163 -4.80 -2.99 18.84
C GLN A 163 -5.19 -1.95 17.79
N MET A 164 -4.26 -1.55 16.92
CA MET A 164 -4.56 -0.57 15.87
C MET A 164 -5.53 -1.13 14.82
N VAL A 165 -5.39 -2.41 14.42
CA VAL A 165 -6.34 -3.11 13.56
C VAL A 165 -7.75 -3.12 14.18
N SER A 166 -7.87 -3.40 15.48
CA SER A 166 -9.14 -3.34 16.21
C SER A 166 -9.73 -1.93 16.16
N THR A 167 -8.96 -0.91 16.53
CA THR A 167 -9.41 0.50 16.55
C THR A 167 -9.83 1.00 15.16
N VAL A 168 -9.14 0.60 14.08
CA VAL A 168 -9.58 0.87 12.70
C VAL A 168 -10.91 0.18 12.41
N SER A 169 -11.05 -1.09 12.82
CA SER A 169 -12.28 -1.87 12.63
C SER A 169 -13.49 -1.35 13.44
N GLU A 170 -13.31 -0.50 14.45
CA GLU A 170 -14.43 0.15 15.14
C GLU A 170 -15.07 1.27 14.30
N ALA A 171 -14.29 1.92 13.44
CA ALA A 171 -14.72 3.04 12.58
C ALA A 171 -15.04 2.62 11.14
N LEU A 172 -14.39 1.55 10.65
CA LEU A 172 -14.48 1.10 9.26
C LEU A 172 -14.87 -0.40 9.18
N LYS A 173 -15.46 -0.79 8.05
CA LYS A 173 -15.68 -2.20 7.65
C LYS A 173 -15.51 -2.31 6.14
N VAL A 174 -14.80 -3.32 5.66
CA VAL A 174 -14.82 -3.67 4.23
C VAL A 174 -16.23 -4.14 3.85
N GLN A 175 -16.81 -3.58 2.78
CA GLN A 175 -18.05 -4.11 2.21
C GLN A 175 -17.79 -5.54 1.70
N PRO A 176 -18.67 -6.53 1.98
CA PRO A 176 -18.62 -7.81 1.28
C PRO A 176 -18.63 -7.60 -0.24
N ALA A 177 -17.96 -8.48 -0.98
CA ALA A 177 -17.89 -8.39 -2.45
C ALA A 177 -19.17 -8.95 -3.11
N ASP A 178 -20.31 -8.34 -2.77
CA ASP A 178 -21.63 -8.50 -3.39
C ASP A 178 -22.43 -7.18 -3.20
N ASP A 179 -23.53 -7.02 -3.94
CA ASP A 179 -24.37 -5.82 -4.02
C ASP A 179 -23.65 -4.52 -4.46
N SER A 180 -23.12 -4.57 -5.68
CA SER A 180 -22.99 -3.41 -6.59
C SER A 180 -23.87 -3.64 -7.82
N GLY A 181 -25.19 -3.44 -7.65
CA GLY A 181 -26.19 -3.75 -8.69
C GLY A 181 -26.52 -2.58 -9.62
N GLY A 182 -26.23 -2.76 -10.92
CA GLY A 182 -26.69 -1.94 -12.06
C GLY A 182 -25.90 -0.65 -12.31
N ASP A 183 -25.65 -0.23 -13.56
CA ASP A 183 -25.66 -0.90 -14.88
C ASP A 183 -24.84 0.01 -15.84
N SER A 184 -24.28 -0.36 -17.00
CA SER A 184 -24.40 -1.53 -17.90
C SER A 184 -22.98 -1.95 -18.40
N LYS A 185 -22.75 -2.92 -19.32
CA LYS A 185 -23.62 -3.73 -20.18
C LYS A 185 -22.98 -5.08 -20.51
N THR A 186 -23.83 -6.09 -20.63
CA THR A 186 -23.60 -7.49 -21.06
C THR A 186 -22.54 -7.73 -22.15
N ALA A 187 -21.66 -8.71 -21.90
CA ALA A 187 -21.08 -9.59 -22.92
C ALA A 187 -20.87 -11.00 -22.33
N ALA A 188 -21.94 -11.80 -22.25
CA ALA A 188 -21.91 -13.14 -21.66
C ALA A 188 -21.71 -14.23 -22.72
N ALA A 189 -20.84 -15.22 -22.44
CA ALA A 189 -20.73 -16.46 -23.20
C ALA A 189 -20.25 -17.61 -22.30
N ALA A 190 -21.11 -18.61 -22.10
CA ALA A 190 -20.87 -19.84 -21.35
C ALA A 190 -22.01 -20.85 -21.62
N PRO A 191 -21.83 -22.17 -21.41
CA PRO A 191 -20.61 -22.98 -21.48
C PRO A 191 -20.82 -24.31 -22.26
N ALA A 192 -19.87 -25.26 -22.12
CA ALA A 192 -20.07 -26.73 -22.24
C ALA A 192 -20.31 -27.37 -23.64
N ASP A 193 -20.01 -28.66 -23.89
CA ASP A 193 -19.06 -29.65 -23.31
C ASP A 193 -19.04 -30.95 -24.20
N LYS A 194 -18.04 -31.84 -24.02
CA LYS A 194 -17.95 -33.28 -24.44
C LYS A 194 -18.10 -33.66 -25.94
N ALA A 195 -17.07 -34.34 -26.49
CA ALA A 195 -17.04 -35.82 -26.68
C ALA A 195 -15.98 -36.32 -27.71
N ALA A 196 -15.47 -37.54 -27.49
CA ALA A 196 -14.69 -38.41 -28.40
C ALA A 196 -15.40 -39.80 -28.45
N PRO A 197 -14.95 -40.92 -29.12
CA PRO A 197 -13.59 -41.29 -29.60
C PRO A 197 -13.49 -42.16 -30.90
N ALA A 198 -12.32 -42.77 -31.16
CA ALA A 198 -12.02 -43.93 -32.07
C ALA A 198 -12.12 -43.67 -33.61
N ALA A 199 -11.53 -44.41 -34.59
CA ALA A 199 -10.52 -45.50 -34.72
C ALA A 199 -10.22 -45.70 -36.26
N GLN A 200 -9.25 -46.45 -36.83
CA GLN A 200 -7.95 -47.08 -36.43
C GLN A 200 -7.24 -47.72 -37.68
N ALA A 201 -5.89 -47.75 -37.73
CA ALA A 201 -5.02 -48.43 -38.74
C ALA A 201 -5.03 -47.86 -40.20
N ALA A 202 -4.08 -48.11 -41.11
CA ALA A 202 -3.00 -49.13 -41.20
C ALA A 202 -1.75 -48.65 -42.01
N ALA A 203 -0.75 -49.53 -42.19
CA ALA A 203 0.47 -49.39 -43.03
C ALA A 203 0.70 -50.72 -43.82
N PRO A 204 1.58 -50.85 -44.87
CA PRO A 204 3.05 -50.59 -44.80
C PRO A 204 3.71 -50.04 -46.11
N ALA A 205 5.06 -50.06 -46.16
CA ALA A 205 5.95 -49.71 -47.29
C ALA A 205 6.25 -50.95 -48.20
N PRO A 206 7.35 -51.11 -49.00
CA PRO A 206 8.59 -50.32 -49.29
C PRO A 206 8.83 -50.14 -50.83
N VAL A 207 10.01 -50.01 -51.50
CA VAL A 207 11.48 -50.01 -51.23
C VAL A 207 12.22 -49.18 -52.32
N ALA A 208 13.35 -48.53 -51.99
CA ALA A 208 14.52 -48.28 -52.88
C ALA A 208 15.74 -47.80 -52.05
N ALA A 209 16.99 -48.05 -52.48
CA ALA A 209 18.19 -47.76 -51.68
C ALA A 209 19.41 -47.28 -52.50
N ALA A 210 20.25 -46.46 -51.86
CA ALA A 210 21.63 -46.12 -52.24
C ALA A 210 22.44 -45.78 -50.97
N MET A 211 23.78 -45.84 -51.00
CA MET A 211 24.64 -45.83 -49.79
C MET A 211 25.66 -44.68 -49.75
N ALA A 212 26.02 -44.28 -48.52
CA ALA A 212 27.14 -43.38 -48.14
C ALA A 212 26.99 -41.90 -48.56
N PRO A 213 27.65 -40.92 -47.88
CA PRO A 213 28.66 -41.04 -46.82
C PRO A 213 28.14 -40.75 -45.39
N ILE A 214 29.07 -40.76 -44.42
CA ILE A 214 28.81 -40.41 -43.02
C ILE A 214 28.47 -38.91 -42.93
N ALA A 215 27.33 -38.58 -42.31
CA ALA A 215 26.96 -37.19 -42.05
C ALA A 215 27.90 -36.55 -41.00
N PRO A 216 28.15 -35.22 -41.04
CA PRO A 216 28.78 -34.53 -39.93
C PRO A 216 27.98 -34.74 -38.63
N PRO A 217 28.59 -34.56 -37.44
CA PRO A 217 27.82 -34.54 -36.19
C PRO A 217 26.66 -33.55 -36.33
N PRO A 218 25.47 -33.84 -35.75
CA PRO A 218 24.34 -32.95 -35.85
C PRO A 218 24.77 -31.55 -35.37
N PRO A 219 24.31 -30.46 -36.03
CA PRO A 219 24.53 -29.13 -35.49
C PRO A 219 24.01 -29.12 -34.04
N PRO A 220 24.62 -28.34 -33.13
CA PRO A 220 24.11 -28.19 -31.78
C PRO A 220 22.62 -27.91 -31.86
N VAL A 221 21.80 -28.74 -31.20
CA VAL A 221 20.34 -28.55 -31.17
C VAL A 221 20.11 -27.13 -30.72
N ASP A 222 19.39 -26.32 -31.51
CA ASP A 222 19.14 -24.90 -31.18
C ASP A 222 18.56 -24.82 -29.77
N ALA A 223 19.42 -24.46 -28.81
CA ALA A 223 19.04 -24.37 -27.42
C ALA A 223 17.99 -23.26 -27.35
N PRO A 224 16.76 -23.54 -26.85
CA PRO A 224 15.69 -22.55 -26.84
C PRO A 224 16.21 -21.23 -26.27
N PRO A 225 16.11 -20.11 -27.02
CA PRO A 225 16.84 -18.89 -26.72
C PRO A 225 16.56 -18.47 -25.29
N ALA A 226 17.63 -18.22 -24.53
CA ALA A 226 17.57 -18.01 -23.09
C ALA A 226 16.50 -16.97 -22.75
N GLN A 227 15.51 -17.36 -21.93
CA GLN A 227 14.30 -16.57 -21.74
C GLN A 227 14.63 -15.15 -21.27
N PRO A 228 13.99 -14.10 -21.84
CA PRO A 228 14.30 -12.72 -21.48
C PRO A 228 14.19 -12.47 -19.98
N LYS A 229 15.30 -12.03 -19.39
CA LYS A 229 15.33 -11.57 -18.00
C LYS A 229 14.29 -10.46 -17.83
N THR A 230 13.33 -10.66 -16.93
CA THR A 230 12.16 -9.77 -16.79
C THR A 230 12.00 -9.39 -15.33
N ILE A 231 11.88 -8.08 -15.05
CA ILE A 231 11.49 -7.55 -13.74
C ILE A 231 9.98 -7.40 -13.69
N ALA A 232 9.37 -7.73 -12.56
CA ALA A 232 7.96 -7.48 -12.29
C ALA A 232 7.77 -6.63 -11.03
N ILE A 233 6.78 -5.73 -11.06
CA ILE A 233 6.36 -4.94 -9.90
C ILE A 233 6.00 -5.89 -8.75
N GLY A 234 6.46 -5.60 -7.54
CA GLY A 234 6.25 -6.40 -6.33
C GLY A 234 7.33 -7.45 -6.00
N GLN A 235 8.25 -7.76 -6.94
CA GLN A 235 9.43 -8.60 -6.68
C GLN A 235 10.31 -8.00 -5.56
N SER A 236 11.01 -8.84 -4.79
CA SER A 236 11.99 -8.36 -3.80
C SER A 236 13.31 -7.94 -4.46
N LYS A 237 14.09 -7.11 -3.78
CA LYS A 237 15.46 -6.77 -4.20
C LYS A 237 16.33 -8.01 -4.44
N ASP A 238 16.24 -9.02 -3.58
CA ASP A 238 17.02 -10.26 -3.75
C ASP A 238 16.64 -11.03 -5.03
N GLN A 239 15.37 -10.99 -5.44
CA GLN A 239 14.93 -11.59 -6.70
C GLN A 239 15.47 -10.83 -7.91
N VAL A 240 15.44 -9.49 -7.88
CA VAL A 240 16.04 -8.65 -8.94
C VAL A 240 17.55 -8.91 -9.02
N VAL A 241 18.25 -8.95 -7.88
CA VAL A 241 19.69 -9.23 -7.82
C VAL A 241 20.03 -10.65 -8.27
N ALA A 242 19.19 -11.65 -8.00
CA ALA A 242 19.37 -13.01 -8.50
C ALA A 242 19.20 -13.13 -10.03
N ILE A 243 18.34 -12.31 -10.64
CA ILE A 243 18.09 -12.33 -12.09
C ILE A 243 19.10 -11.44 -12.84
N PHE A 244 19.33 -10.20 -12.38
CA PHE A 244 20.11 -9.18 -13.09
C PHE A 244 21.54 -8.99 -12.54
N GLY A 245 21.84 -9.48 -11.35
CA GLY A 245 23.12 -9.28 -10.66
C GLY A 245 23.11 -8.10 -9.70
N GLN A 246 24.29 -7.73 -9.18
CA GLN A 246 24.43 -6.55 -8.33
C GLN A 246 24.30 -5.27 -9.17
N PRO A 247 23.60 -4.23 -8.67
CA PRO A 247 23.48 -2.95 -9.38
C PRO A 247 24.82 -2.19 -9.39
N THR A 248 25.03 -1.38 -10.41
CA THR A 248 26.22 -0.54 -10.59
C THR A 248 26.32 0.60 -9.57
N ARG A 249 25.17 1.05 -9.06
CA ARG A 249 25.02 2.13 -8.07
C ARG A 249 23.70 1.94 -7.33
N ILE A 250 23.71 2.26 -6.03
CA ILE A 250 22.51 2.30 -5.18
C ILE A 250 22.32 3.74 -4.69
N ALA A 251 21.08 4.24 -4.70
CA ALA A 251 20.71 5.53 -4.12
C ALA A 251 19.56 5.33 -3.13
N ASN A 252 19.86 5.30 -1.84
CA ASN A 252 18.86 5.22 -0.78
C ASN A 252 18.29 6.61 -0.46
N LEU A 253 16.97 6.71 -0.37
CA LEU A 253 16.17 7.93 -0.15
C LEU A 253 15.24 7.75 1.07
N GLY A 254 15.61 6.89 2.02
CA GLY A 254 14.84 6.57 3.22
C GLY A 254 13.65 5.67 2.95
N SER A 255 12.54 6.24 2.46
CA SER A 255 11.31 5.48 2.13
C SER A 255 11.33 4.84 0.74
N LYS A 256 12.32 5.21 -0.08
CA LYS A 256 12.61 4.63 -1.40
C LYS A 256 14.08 4.25 -1.51
N GLU A 257 14.39 3.30 -2.37
CA GLU A 257 15.74 3.00 -2.82
C GLU A 257 15.74 2.86 -4.34
N ILE A 258 16.79 3.33 -5.02
CA ILE A 258 16.91 3.25 -6.48
C ILE A 258 18.22 2.54 -6.81
N ASP A 259 18.10 1.37 -7.42
CA ASP A 259 19.22 0.57 -7.92
C ASP A 259 19.40 0.84 -9.41
N TYR A 260 20.62 1.18 -9.82
CA TYR A 260 20.97 1.51 -11.19
C TYR A 260 21.69 0.31 -11.84
N TYR A 261 21.07 -0.26 -12.85
CA TYR A 261 21.63 -1.28 -13.74
C TYR A 261 22.16 -0.59 -15.02
N PRO A 262 22.92 -1.29 -15.89
CA PRO A 262 23.50 -0.67 -17.09
C PRO A 262 22.46 -0.21 -18.12
N ASP A 263 21.27 -0.83 -18.11
CA ASP A 263 20.19 -0.72 -19.09
C ASP A 263 18.89 -0.14 -18.51
N MET A 264 18.75 -0.08 -17.18
CA MET A 264 17.56 0.40 -16.47
C MET A 264 17.89 0.86 -15.04
N LYS A 265 16.96 1.54 -14.37
CA LYS A 265 16.96 1.76 -12.92
C LYS A 265 15.68 1.19 -12.29
N VAL A 266 15.82 0.56 -11.15
CA VAL A 266 14.74 -0.13 -10.43
C VAL A 266 14.47 0.62 -9.13
N THR A 267 13.26 1.15 -8.97
CA THR A 267 12.87 1.87 -7.75
C THR A 267 12.15 0.93 -6.81
N PHE A 268 12.72 0.70 -5.63
CA PHE A 268 12.14 -0.07 -4.54
C PHE A 268 11.39 0.84 -3.56
N VAL A 269 10.23 0.36 -3.09
CA VAL A 269 9.46 0.90 -1.95
C VAL A 269 9.20 -0.29 -1.02
N LYS A 270 9.43 -0.14 0.29
CA LYS A 270 9.36 -1.25 1.26
C LYS A 270 10.17 -2.50 0.83
N GLY A 271 11.31 -2.32 0.14
CA GLY A 271 12.14 -3.42 -0.39
C GLY A 271 11.56 -4.19 -1.59
N LYS A 272 10.44 -3.71 -2.17
CA LYS A 272 9.78 -4.31 -3.35
C LYS A 272 9.84 -3.38 -4.55
N VAL A 273 9.99 -3.95 -5.75
CA VAL A 273 9.95 -3.20 -7.02
C VAL A 273 8.64 -2.43 -7.11
N SER A 274 8.73 -1.11 -7.28
CA SER A 274 7.59 -0.20 -7.39
C SER A 274 7.52 0.52 -8.74
N ASP A 275 8.66 0.65 -9.43
CA ASP A 275 8.79 1.29 -10.75
C ASP A 275 10.10 0.83 -11.42
N VAL A 276 10.13 0.81 -12.76
CA VAL A 276 11.29 0.46 -13.59
C VAL A 276 11.33 1.41 -14.78
N GLN A 277 12.50 2.00 -15.06
CA GLN A 277 12.72 3.09 -16.03
C GLN A 277 14.09 3.01 -16.68
#